data_AF-M7BXF3-F1
#
_entry.id   AF-M7BXF3-F1
#
_cell.length_a   1.000
_cell.length_b   1.000
_cell.length_c   1.000
_cell.angle_alpha   90.00
_cell.angle_beta   90.00
_cell.angle_gamma   90.00
#
_symmetry.space_group_name_H-M   'P 1'
#
loop_
_entity.id
_entity.type
_entity.pdbx_description
1 polymer ?
#
loop_
_entity_poly.entity_id
_entity_poly.type
_entity_poly.pdbx_seq_one_letter_code
_entity_poly.pdbx_strand_id
1 'polypeptide(L)'
;MALWIQAQQLQGEALRQMQALYGQHFPIEVRHYLSQWIESQAWDSIDLDNPQENLKATQLLEGLIQELQKKADHQVGEDGFLLKIKLGHYATQLQNTYDRCPMELVRCIRHILYHEQRLVREATNSTSPASSLADAMSQKHLQINQTFEELRLVTQDTENELKKLQQTQEYFIIQYQENMRLQAQFSQLSQLGPQERMSRETTLQQKKASLEAWLHREAQTLQQYRVELAEKHQKTLQLLRKQQTTILDDELIQWKRRGRRRQQLAGNGGPPEGTLDVLQSWCEKLAEIIWQNRQQIRRAEHLCQQLPIPGPVEEMLAELNGTITDIISALVTSESSGEILNNCCVMEYHQATGTLSAHFRNMSLKRIKRSDRRGAESVTEEKFTILFESQFSVGGNELVFQVKGGNPKAQRQKVEKKNPTLILIGGLMILKPVSQFLEA
;
A
#
# COMPACT_ATOMS: atom_id res chain seq x y z
N MET A 1 -2.09 23.03 -31.10
CA MET A 1 -1.99 22.71 -29.66
C MET A 1 -0.72 23.38 -29.17
N ALA A 2 -0.77 24.15 -28.08
CA ALA A 2 0.42 24.85 -27.57
C ALA A 2 1.53 23.82 -27.25
N LEU A 3 2.78 24.15 -27.59
CA LEU A 3 3.94 23.29 -27.33
C LEU A 3 4.02 22.92 -25.85
N TRP A 4 3.70 23.87 -24.97
CA TRP A 4 3.64 23.65 -23.54
C TRP A 4 2.71 22.52 -23.11
N ILE A 5 1.53 22.40 -23.72
CA ILE A 5 0.56 21.35 -23.38
C ILE A 5 1.15 19.97 -23.71
N GLN A 6 1.91 19.87 -24.79
CA GLN A 6 2.62 18.63 -25.16
C GLN A 6 3.80 18.36 -24.23
N ALA A 7 4.55 19.41 -23.85
CA ALA A 7 5.67 19.30 -22.91
C ALA A 7 5.21 18.84 -21.51
N GLN A 8 4.02 19.25 -21.07
CA GLN A 8 3.42 18.79 -19.81
C GLN A 8 3.08 17.30 -19.78
N GLN A 9 2.97 16.65 -20.94
CA GLN A 9 2.69 15.22 -21.05
C GLN A 9 3.96 14.37 -21.03
N LEU A 10 5.15 14.97 -21.04
CA LEU A 10 6.41 14.24 -20.92
C LEU A 10 6.50 13.47 -19.60
N GLN A 11 7.08 12.28 -19.64
CA GLN A 11 7.27 11.42 -18.47
C GLN A 11 8.72 10.95 -18.36
N GLY A 12 9.09 10.39 -17.20
CA GLY A 12 10.38 9.75 -17.00
C GLY A 12 11.57 10.68 -17.20
N GLU A 13 12.56 10.23 -17.99
CA GLU A 13 13.80 10.97 -18.22
C GLU A 13 13.59 12.25 -19.05
N ALA A 14 12.66 12.23 -20.02
CA ALA A 14 12.32 13.42 -20.81
C ALA A 14 11.72 14.53 -19.93
N LEU A 15 10.90 14.19 -18.95
CA LEU A 15 10.36 15.16 -17.98
C LEU A 15 11.48 15.76 -17.09
N ARG A 16 12.43 14.94 -16.63
CA ARG A 16 13.56 15.43 -15.83
C ARG A 16 14.45 16.38 -16.64
N GLN A 17 14.74 16.04 -17.89
CA GLN A 17 15.51 16.90 -18.79
C GLN A 17 14.77 18.22 -19.05
N MET A 18 13.45 18.17 -19.22
CA MET A 18 12.61 19.37 -19.37
C MET A 18 12.63 20.25 -18.11
N GLN A 19 12.49 19.66 -16.91
CA GLN A 19 12.57 20.39 -15.64
C GLN A 19 13.93 21.07 -15.42
N ALA A 20 15.02 20.43 -15.86
CA ALA A 20 16.37 20.98 -15.75
C ALA A 20 16.62 22.22 -16.62
N LEU A 21 15.76 22.50 -17.60
CA LEU A 21 15.83 23.73 -18.41
C LEU A 21 15.43 24.98 -17.62
N TYR A 22 14.69 24.80 -16.53
CA TYR A 22 14.13 25.88 -15.72
C TYR A 22 14.91 26.08 -14.42
N GLY A 23 15.02 27.33 -13.99
CA GLY A 23 15.81 27.69 -12.82
C GLY A 23 15.67 29.17 -12.47
N GLN A 24 16.66 29.72 -11.77
CA GLN A 24 16.63 31.14 -11.40
C GLN A 24 16.75 32.06 -12.63
N HIS A 25 17.37 31.59 -13.71
CA HIS A 25 17.47 32.31 -14.98
C HIS A 25 16.10 32.46 -15.65
N PHE A 26 15.29 31.41 -15.66
CA PHE A 26 13.93 31.47 -16.19
C PHE A 26 13.01 30.52 -15.41
N PRO A 27 12.10 31.06 -14.57
CA PRO A 27 11.21 30.23 -13.75
C PRO A 27 10.20 29.45 -14.59
N ILE A 28 9.95 28.19 -14.24
CA ILE A 28 8.99 27.33 -14.94
C ILE A 28 7.56 27.86 -14.82
N GLU A 29 7.25 28.58 -13.74
CA GLU A 29 5.96 29.22 -13.53
C GLU A 29 5.69 30.30 -14.57
N VAL A 30 6.72 31.08 -14.95
CA VAL A 30 6.60 32.10 -16.00
C VAL A 30 6.30 31.43 -17.34
N ARG A 31 7.02 30.35 -17.67
CA ARG A 31 6.73 29.53 -18.84
C ARG A 31 5.30 29.00 -18.84
N HIS A 32 4.83 28.48 -17.69
CA HIS A 32 3.50 27.90 -17.55
C HIS A 32 2.40 28.94 -17.77
N TYR A 33 2.47 30.05 -17.02
CA TYR A 33 1.42 31.05 -17.02
C TYR A 33 1.41 31.90 -18.30
N LEU A 34 2.56 32.17 -18.91
CA LEU A 34 2.64 32.95 -20.16
C LEU A 34 2.91 32.09 -21.39
N SER A 35 2.66 30.79 -21.32
CA SER A 35 2.94 29.83 -22.40
C SER A 35 2.45 30.28 -23.77
N GLN A 36 1.19 30.74 -23.86
CA GLN A 36 0.61 31.20 -25.12
C GLN A 36 1.28 32.47 -25.67
N TRP A 37 1.60 33.44 -24.81
CA TRP A 37 2.24 34.68 -25.24
C TRP A 37 3.69 34.45 -25.65
N ILE A 38 4.41 33.61 -24.91
CA ILE A 38 5.80 33.26 -25.22
C ILE A 38 5.83 32.53 -26.57
N GLU A 39 4.96 31.57 -26.81
CA GLU A 39 4.92 30.81 -28.06
C GLU A 39 4.48 31.64 -29.28
N SER A 40 3.78 32.77 -29.07
CA SER A 40 3.36 33.64 -30.17
C SER A 40 4.43 34.62 -30.66
N GLN A 41 5.53 34.80 -29.93
CA GLN A 41 6.60 35.73 -30.34
C GLN A 41 7.53 35.07 -31.36
N ALA A 42 8.03 35.87 -32.30
CA ALA A 42 8.96 35.43 -33.34
C ALA A 42 10.41 35.42 -32.83
N TRP A 43 10.71 34.64 -31.79
CA TRP A 43 12.05 34.60 -31.17
C TRP A 43 13.17 34.25 -32.17
N ASP A 44 12.91 33.38 -33.14
CA ASP A 44 13.88 32.98 -34.16
C ASP A 44 14.15 34.01 -35.25
N SER A 45 13.31 35.05 -35.36
CA SER A 45 13.50 36.15 -36.30
C SER A 45 14.51 37.20 -35.80
N ILE A 46 15.00 37.06 -34.57
CA ILE A 46 15.96 37.97 -33.95
C ILE A 46 17.38 37.44 -34.21
N ASP A 47 18.14 38.22 -34.96
CA ASP A 47 19.56 38.01 -35.19
C ASP A 47 20.35 38.37 -33.92
N LEU A 48 20.98 37.35 -33.34
CA LEU A 48 21.71 37.45 -32.08
C LEU A 48 23.06 38.15 -32.22
N ASP A 49 23.55 38.32 -33.45
CA ASP A 49 24.84 38.91 -33.77
C ASP A 49 24.73 40.35 -34.29
N ASN A 50 23.50 40.86 -34.48
CA ASN A 50 23.24 42.22 -34.90
C ASN A 50 22.87 43.13 -33.71
N PRO A 51 23.73 44.08 -33.31
CA PRO A 51 23.47 44.99 -32.19
C PRO A 51 22.24 45.90 -32.40
N GLN A 52 21.81 46.10 -33.65
CA GLN A 52 20.64 46.92 -33.98
C GLN A 52 19.32 46.27 -33.55
N GLU A 53 19.31 44.97 -33.28
CA GLU A 53 18.12 44.23 -32.84
C GLU A 53 17.93 44.22 -31.32
N ASN A 54 18.87 44.81 -30.58
CA ASN A 54 18.77 44.96 -29.13
C ASN A 54 17.51 45.74 -28.71
N LEU A 55 17.03 46.66 -29.56
CA LEU A 55 15.76 47.37 -29.33
C LEU A 55 14.56 46.41 -29.33
N LYS A 56 14.53 45.43 -30.24
CA LYS A 56 13.48 44.40 -30.30
C LYS A 56 13.53 43.49 -29.08
N ALA A 57 14.73 43.12 -28.63
CA ALA A 57 14.90 42.31 -27.43
C ALA A 57 14.44 43.06 -26.16
N THR A 58 14.70 44.38 -26.10
CA THR A 58 14.22 45.24 -25.01
C THR A 58 12.69 45.31 -25.00
N GLN A 59 12.05 45.49 -26.17
CA GLN A 59 10.59 45.48 -26.31
C GLN A 59 9.96 44.14 -25.88
N LEU A 60 10.64 43.02 -26.16
CA LEU A 60 10.17 41.70 -25.72
C LEU A 60 10.30 41.50 -24.21
N LEU A 61 11.36 42.02 -23.58
CA LEU A 61 11.49 42.02 -22.12
C LEU A 61 10.37 42.86 -21.48
N GLU A 62 10.13 44.07 -21.98
CA GLU A 62 9.05 44.93 -21.51
C GLU A 62 7.67 44.28 -21.69
N GLY A 63 7.41 43.67 -22.84
CA GLY A 63 6.17 42.95 -23.12
C GLY A 63 5.96 41.74 -22.20
N LEU A 64 7.02 41.00 -21.88
CA LEU A 64 6.96 39.87 -20.95
C LEU A 64 6.62 40.33 -19.53
N ILE A 65 7.27 41.41 -19.06
CA ILE A 65 7.00 42.02 -17.76
C ILE A 65 5.55 42.52 -17.69
N GLN A 66 5.08 43.20 -18.74
CA GLN A 66 3.73 43.74 -18.81
C GLN A 66 2.68 42.62 -18.76
N GLU A 67 2.88 41.51 -19.47
CA GLU A 67 1.96 40.38 -19.42
C GLU A 67 1.98 39.66 -18.07
N LEU A 68 3.12 39.58 -17.37
CA LEU A 68 3.18 39.07 -16.00
C LEU A 68 2.41 39.97 -15.03
N GLN A 69 2.60 41.28 -15.11
CA GLN A 69 1.89 42.27 -14.28
C GLN A 69 0.39 42.24 -14.54
N LYS A 70 -0.01 42.26 -15.81
CA LYS A 70 -1.41 42.12 -16.22
C LYS A 70 -2.00 40.83 -15.66
N LYS A 71 -1.32 39.70 -15.79
CA LYS A 71 -1.81 38.41 -15.28
C LYS A 71 -1.87 38.37 -13.75
N ALA A 72 -0.98 39.08 -13.06
CA ALA A 72 -1.04 39.27 -11.61
C ALA A 72 -2.24 40.12 -11.19
N ASP A 73 -2.54 41.20 -11.90
CA ASP A 73 -3.65 42.11 -11.59
C ASP A 73 -5.02 41.50 -11.84
N HIS A 74 -5.13 40.55 -12.77
CA HIS A 74 -6.35 39.79 -13.02
C HIS A 74 -6.61 38.69 -11.98
N GLN A 75 -5.68 38.43 -11.04
CA GLN A 75 -5.93 37.48 -9.95
C GLN A 75 -6.78 38.16 -8.85
N VAL A 76 -7.94 37.58 -8.55
CA VAL A 76 -8.90 38.05 -7.52
C VAL A 76 -9.28 36.89 -6.61
N GLY A 77 -9.55 37.17 -5.33
CA GLY A 77 -9.96 36.18 -4.31
C GLY A 77 -8.80 35.64 -3.46
N GLU A 78 -9.14 34.90 -2.40
CA GLU A 78 -8.16 34.34 -1.45
C GLU A 78 -7.19 33.35 -2.12
N ASP A 79 -7.67 32.54 -3.07
CA ASP A 79 -6.85 31.59 -3.82
C ASP A 79 -5.90 32.26 -4.83
N GLY A 80 -6.25 33.46 -5.33
CA GLY A 80 -5.46 34.23 -6.29
C GLY A 80 -4.36 35.10 -5.68
N PHE A 81 -4.43 35.35 -4.37
CA PHE A 81 -3.53 36.25 -3.66
C PHE A 81 -2.06 35.82 -3.74
N LEU A 82 -1.77 34.54 -3.47
CA LEU A 82 -0.41 34.02 -3.52
C LEU A 82 0.17 34.07 -4.94
N LEU A 83 -0.67 33.77 -5.94
CA LEU A 83 -0.26 33.82 -7.34
C LEU A 83 0.06 35.24 -7.78
N LYS A 84 -0.75 36.23 -7.37
CA LYS A 84 -0.49 37.65 -7.64
C LYS A 84 0.89 38.08 -7.13
N ILE A 85 1.23 37.74 -5.89
CA ILE A 85 2.53 38.06 -5.29
C ILE A 85 3.67 37.40 -6.08
N LYS A 86 3.55 36.11 -6.40
CA LYS A 86 4.57 35.37 -7.15
C LYS A 86 4.81 35.96 -8.54
N LEU A 87 3.75 36.26 -9.29
CA LEU A 87 3.86 36.84 -10.63
C LEU A 87 4.52 38.22 -10.59
N GLY A 88 4.18 39.06 -9.60
CA GLY A 88 4.84 40.36 -9.40
C GLY A 88 6.34 40.21 -9.04
N HIS A 89 6.68 39.20 -8.24
CA HIS A 89 8.08 38.89 -7.93
C HIS A 89 8.85 38.45 -9.17
N TYR A 90 8.29 37.56 -10.00
CA TYR A 90 8.92 37.12 -11.24
C TYR A 90 9.11 38.26 -12.24
N ALA A 91 8.15 39.18 -12.35
CA ALA A 91 8.28 40.37 -13.20
C ALA A 91 9.51 41.20 -12.78
N THR A 92 9.67 41.44 -11.49
CA THR A 92 10.81 42.19 -10.93
C THR A 92 12.12 41.42 -11.09
N GLN A 93 12.11 40.11 -10.86
CA GLN A 93 13.27 39.23 -10.99
C GLN A 93 13.79 39.21 -12.43
N LEU A 94 12.91 39.02 -13.42
CA LEU A 94 13.29 38.97 -14.82
C LEU A 94 13.77 40.32 -15.32
N GLN A 95 13.14 41.42 -14.88
CA GLN A 95 13.63 42.76 -15.16
C GLN A 95 15.06 42.95 -14.65
N ASN A 96 15.32 42.66 -13.37
CA ASN A 96 16.66 42.79 -12.78
C ASN A 96 17.71 41.90 -13.46
N THR A 97 17.30 40.73 -13.96
CA THR A 97 18.19 39.74 -14.58
C THR A 97 18.58 40.14 -16.00
N TYR A 98 17.64 40.70 -16.78
CA TYR A 98 17.81 40.89 -18.22
C TYR A 98 17.84 42.35 -18.69
N ASP A 99 17.52 43.34 -17.84
CA ASP A 99 17.51 44.77 -18.21
C ASP A 99 18.86 45.26 -18.76
N ARG A 100 19.97 44.76 -18.21
CA ARG A 100 21.32 45.10 -18.67
C ARG A 100 21.71 44.44 -20.00
N CYS A 101 21.09 43.30 -20.33
CA CYS A 101 21.36 42.56 -21.56
C CYS A 101 20.11 41.79 -22.04
N PRO A 102 19.14 42.48 -22.69
CA PRO A 102 17.88 41.86 -23.12
C PRO A 102 18.07 40.73 -24.13
N MET A 103 19.19 40.71 -24.85
CA MET A 103 19.55 39.63 -25.77
C MET A 103 19.73 38.28 -25.07
N GLU A 104 20.15 38.27 -23.80
CA GLU A 104 20.27 37.02 -23.03
C GLU A 104 18.90 36.40 -22.73
N LEU A 105 17.83 37.22 -22.62
CA LEU A 105 16.46 36.72 -22.50
C LEU A 105 16.06 35.96 -23.76
N VAL A 106 16.32 36.57 -24.93
CA VAL A 106 16.03 35.95 -26.23
C VAL A 106 16.79 34.63 -26.39
N ARG A 107 18.09 34.60 -26.05
CA ARG A 107 18.91 33.38 -26.07
C ARG A 107 18.34 32.31 -25.14
N CYS A 108 17.96 32.69 -23.92
CA CYS A 108 17.39 31.79 -22.93
C CYS A 108 16.07 31.17 -23.40
N ILE A 109 15.11 31.99 -23.86
CA ILE A 109 13.80 31.49 -24.30
C ILE A 109 13.94 30.63 -25.56
N ARG A 110 14.77 31.02 -26.54
CA ARG A 110 15.05 30.19 -27.72
C ARG A 110 15.62 28.83 -27.35
N HIS A 111 16.58 28.81 -26.42
CA HIS A 111 17.17 27.57 -25.92
C HIS A 111 16.09 26.67 -25.28
N ILE A 112 15.27 27.22 -24.40
CA ILE A 112 14.18 26.48 -23.74
C ILE A 112 13.22 25.91 -24.78
N LEU A 113 12.67 26.74 -25.67
CA LEU A 113 11.68 26.31 -26.68
C LEU A 113 12.24 25.25 -27.63
N TYR A 114 13.51 25.40 -28.05
CA TYR A 114 14.19 24.41 -28.90
C TYR A 114 14.29 23.04 -28.19
N HIS A 115 14.75 23.03 -26.94
CA HIS A 115 14.91 21.79 -26.19
C HIS A 115 13.57 21.14 -25.82
N GLU A 116 12.55 21.93 -25.48
CA GLU A 116 11.19 21.41 -25.30
C GLU A 116 10.66 20.74 -26.56
N GLN A 117 10.79 21.40 -27.71
CA GLN A 117 10.33 20.86 -28.98
C GLN A 117 11.09 19.58 -29.36
N ARG A 118 12.39 19.52 -29.07
CA ARG A 118 13.19 18.30 -29.29
C ARG A 118 12.70 17.14 -28.41
N LEU A 119 12.53 17.39 -27.11
CA LEU A 119 12.06 16.37 -26.15
C LEU A 119 10.66 15.85 -26.48
N VAL A 120 9.74 16.73 -26.88
CA VAL A 120 8.39 16.35 -27.32
C VAL A 120 8.46 15.49 -28.59
N ARG A 121 9.29 15.85 -29.57
CA ARG A 121 9.46 15.06 -30.80
C ARG A 121 10.09 13.70 -30.51
N GLU A 122 11.12 13.66 -29.67
CA GLU A 122 11.77 12.43 -29.24
C GLU A 122 10.77 11.52 -28.53
N ALA A 123 9.97 12.03 -27.59
CA ALA A 123 8.93 11.27 -26.89
C ALA A 123 7.79 10.78 -27.80
N THR A 124 7.45 11.54 -28.83
CA THR A 124 6.41 11.17 -29.81
C THR A 124 6.89 10.07 -30.77
N ASN A 125 8.20 10.05 -31.09
CA ASN A 125 8.79 9.13 -32.05
C ASN A 125 9.44 7.88 -31.40
N SER A 126 9.55 7.81 -30.07
CA SER A 126 10.24 6.73 -29.38
C SER A 126 9.28 5.62 -28.93
N THR A 127 9.03 4.66 -29.83
CA THR A 127 8.74 3.26 -29.44
C THR A 127 10.04 2.64 -28.91
N SER A 128 10.45 3.03 -27.70
CA SER A 128 11.65 2.49 -27.05
C SER A 128 11.31 1.34 -26.08
N PRO A 129 12.16 0.30 -25.96
CA PRO A 129 11.95 -0.83 -25.05
C PRO A 129 11.91 -0.47 -23.54
N ALA A 130 12.20 0.78 -23.19
CA ALA A 130 11.99 1.30 -21.84
C ALA A 130 10.50 1.60 -21.54
N SER A 131 9.68 1.95 -22.55
CA SER A 131 8.24 2.15 -22.36
C SER A 131 7.54 0.81 -22.11
N SER A 132 7.92 -0.25 -22.83
CA SER A 132 7.33 -1.58 -22.66
C SER A 132 7.55 -2.17 -21.27
N LEU A 133 8.67 -1.86 -20.62
CA LEU A 133 8.95 -2.30 -19.25
C LEU A 133 8.14 -1.51 -18.21
N ALA A 134 7.92 -0.20 -18.44
CA ALA A 134 7.06 0.62 -17.59
C ALA A 134 5.58 0.24 -17.74
N ASP A 135 5.14 -0.06 -18.97
CA ASP A 135 3.80 -0.55 -19.29
C ASP A 135 3.56 -1.93 -18.66
N ALA A 136 4.53 -2.85 -18.73
CA ALA A 136 4.44 -4.16 -18.09
C ALA A 136 4.38 -4.06 -16.55
N MET A 137 5.13 -3.14 -15.94
CA MET A 137 5.06 -2.87 -14.50
C MET A 137 3.70 -2.29 -14.09
N SER A 138 3.16 -1.36 -14.88
CA SER A 138 1.84 -0.77 -14.66
C SER A 138 0.73 -1.82 -14.78
N GLN A 139 0.83 -2.70 -15.77
CA GLN A 139 -0.10 -3.82 -15.97
C GLN A 139 -0.07 -4.81 -14.80
N LYS A 140 1.12 -5.17 -14.28
CA LYS A 140 1.24 -6.03 -13.10
C LYS A 140 0.66 -5.38 -11.84
N HIS A 141 0.89 -4.08 -11.66
CA HIS A 141 0.28 -3.31 -10.57
C HIS A 141 -1.26 -3.31 -10.66
N LEU A 142 -1.81 -3.16 -11.86
CA LEU A 142 -3.26 -3.25 -12.09
C LEU A 142 -3.80 -4.65 -11.75
N GLN A 143 -3.11 -5.71 -12.19
CA GLN A 143 -3.52 -7.09 -11.93
C GLN A 143 -3.53 -7.42 -10.43
N ILE A 144 -2.49 -6.99 -9.69
CA ILE A 144 -2.43 -7.15 -8.22
C ILE A 144 -3.63 -6.47 -7.55
N ASN A 145 -3.99 -5.25 -7.98
CA ASN A 145 -5.14 -4.54 -7.43
C ASN A 145 -6.50 -5.18 -7.81
N GLN A 146 -6.62 -5.76 -9.01
CA GLN A 146 -7.82 -6.52 -9.40
C GLN A 146 -8.01 -7.76 -8.52
N THR A 147 -6.93 -8.50 -8.25
CA THR A 147 -7.00 -9.66 -7.35
C THR A 147 -7.32 -9.24 -5.90
N PHE A 148 -6.87 -8.07 -5.44
CA PHE A 148 -7.31 -7.53 -4.16
C PHE A 148 -8.80 -7.21 -4.12
N GLU A 149 -9.35 -6.64 -5.20
CA GLU A 149 -10.78 -6.35 -5.26
C GLU A 149 -11.61 -7.65 -5.31
N GLU A 150 -11.15 -8.66 -6.06
CA GLU A 150 -11.75 -10.00 -6.05
C GLU A 150 -11.73 -10.60 -4.64
N LEU A 151 -10.58 -10.59 -3.95
CA LEU A 151 -10.43 -11.04 -2.58
C LEU A 151 -11.36 -10.31 -1.61
N ARG A 152 -11.54 -8.99 -1.79
CA ARG A 152 -12.45 -8.17 -0.99
C ARG A 152 -13.90 -8.62 -1.19
N LEU A 153 -14.32 -8.84 -2.44
CA LEU A 153 -15.68 -9.26 -2.77
C LEU A 153 -15.99 -10.66 -2.23
N VAL A 154 -15.09 -11.64 -2.42
CA VAL A 154 -15.32 -13.00 -1.90
C VAL A 154 -15.29 -13.06 -0.37
N THR A 155 -14.46 -12.24 0.29
CA THR A 155 -14.43 -12.13 1.77
C THR A 155 -15.71 -11.49 2.32
N GLN A 156 -16.31 -10.56 1.57
CA GLN A 156 -17.60 -9.97 1.92
C GLN A 156 -18.76 -10.96 1.71
N ASP A 157 -18.69 -11.79 0.68
CA ASP A 157 -19.67 -12.85 0.41
C ASP A 157 -19.68 -13.89 1.54
N THR A 158 -18.50 -14.39 1.96
CA THR A 158 -18.39 -15.33 3.09
C THR A 158 -18.88 -14.73 4.40
N GLU A 159 -18.67 -13.43 4.66
CA GLU A 159 -19.25 -12.76 5.83
C GLU A 159 -20.78 -12.75 5.81
N ASN A 160 -21.39 -12.52 4.64
CA ASN A 160 -22.84 -12.51 4.49
C ASN A 160 -23.43 -13.91 4.72
N GLU A 161 -22.78 -14.95 4.21
CA GLU A 161 -23.19 -16.33 4.44
C GLU A 161 -23.01 -16.78 5.88
N LEU A 162 -21.92 -16.35 6.53
CA LEU A 162 -21.71 -16.59 7.95
C LEU A 162 -22.83 -15.96 8.80
N LYS A 163 -23.23 -14.71 8.49
CA LYS A 163 -24.38 -14.06 9.16
C LYS A 163 -25.69 -14.81 8.93
N LYS A 164 -25.94 -15.26 7.69
CA LYS A 164 -27.11 -16.06 7.37
C LYS A 164 -27.12 -17.38 8.14
N LEU A 165 -25.99 -18.10 8.14
CA LEU A 165 -25.81 -19.34 8.90
C LEU A 165 -26.09 -19.13 10.40
N GLN A 166 -25.54 -18.06 10.98
CA GLN A 166 -25.79 -17.70 12.37
C GLN A 166 -27.29 -17.51 12.65
N GLN A 167 -27.98 -16.71 11.84
CA GLN A 167 -29.42 -16.45 12.01
C GLN A 167 -30.25 -17.73 11.87
N THR A 168 -29.93 -18.57 10.89
CA THR A 168 -30.61 -19.87 10.70
C THR A 168 -30.38 -20.78 11.91
N GLN A 169 -29.15 -20.81 12.46
CA GLN A 169 -28.82 -21.61 13.64
C GLN A 169 -29.55 -21.11 14.89
N GLU A 170 -29.62 -19.80 15.10
CA GLU A 170 -30.37 -19.20 16.21
C GLU A 170 -31.87 -19.57 16.13
N TYR A 171 -32.47 -19.49 14.94
CA TYR A 171 -33.86 -19.89 14.73
C TYR A 171 -34.07 -21.39 14.97
N PHE A 172 -33.15 -22.23 14.48
CA PHE A 172 -33.18 -23.67 14.74
C PHE A 172 -33.17 -23.99 16.24
N ILE A 173 -32.29 -23.34 17.02
CA ILE A 173 -32.20 -23.55 18.47
C ILE A 173 -33.52 -23.21 19.16
N ILE A 174 -34.19 -22.12 18.76
CA ILE A 174 -35.50 -21.74 19.30
C ILE A 174 -36.55 -22.82 19.00
N GLN A 175 -36.61 -23.31 17.76
CA GLN A 175 -37.56 -24.37 17.37
C GLN A 175 -37.26 -25.70 18.08
N TYR A 176 -35.99 -26.01 18.33
CA TYR A 176 -35.59 -27.19 19.09
C TYR A 176 -36.05 -27.09 20.55
N GLN A 177 -35.90 -25.92 21.17
CA GLN A 177 -36.43 -25.66 22.52
C GLN A 177 -37.96 -25.78 22.57
N GLU A 178 -38.67 -25.32 21.54
CA GLU A 178 -40.12 -25.52 21.44
C GLU A 178 -40.49 -27.00 21.35
N ASN A 179 -39.73 -27.81 20.62
CA ASN A 179 -39.93 -29.25 20.57
C ASN A 179 -39.79 -29.90 21.95
N MET A 180 -38.76 -29.51 22.73
CA MET A 180 -38.60 -29.95 24.11
C MET A 180 -39.77 -29.52 25.01
N ARG A 181 -40.29 -28.31 24.81
CA ARG A 181 -41.48 -27.82 25.53
C ARG A 181 -42.73 -28.64 25.19
N LEU A 182 -42.94 -28.96 23.91
CA LEU A 182 -44.03 -29.84 23.48
C LEU A 182 -43.89 -31.24 24.08
N GLN A 183 -42.67 -31.77 24.17
CA GLN A 183 -42.41 -33.06 24.80
C GLN A 183 -42.75 -33.07 26.29
N ALA A 184 -42.46 -31.98 27.01
CA ALA A 184 -42.88 -31.83 28.41
C ALA A 184 -44.42 -31.76 28.59
N GLN A 185 -45.15 -31.21 27.61
CA GLN A 185 -46.63 -31.19 27.65
C GLN A 185 -47.24 -32.59 27.55
N PHE A 186 -46.57 -33.56 26.91
CA PHE A 186 -47.04 -34.95 26.91
C PHE A 186 -47.07 -35.56 28.31
N SER A 187 -46.11 -35.23 29.18
CA SER A 187 -46.11 -35.71 30.56
C SER A 187 -47.31 -35.18 31.36
N GLN A 188 -47.83 -33.99 31.02
CA GLN A 188 -48.97 -33.34 31.66
C GLN A 188 -50.33 -33.91 31.20
N LEU A 189 -50.38 -34.64 30.08
CA LEU A 189 -51.61 -35.30 29.60
C LEU A 189 -52.16 -36.33 30.60
N SER A 190 -51.32 -36.82 31.51
CA SER A 190 -51.71 -37.73 32.59
C SER A 190 -52.77 -37.18 33.55
N GLN A 191 -52.91 -35.85 33.63
CA GLN A 191 -53.81 -35.17 34.55
C GLN A 191 -55.20 -34.86 33.96
N LEU A 192 -55.43 -35.15 32.68
CA LEU A 192 -56.68 -34.83 31.96
C LEU A 192 -57.66 -36.00 31.93
N GLY A 193 -58.96 -35.69 31.80
CA GLY A 193 -60.01 -36.69 31.62
C GLY A 193 -59.92 -37.43 30.27
N PRO A 194 -60.51 -38.64 30.13
CA PRO A 194 -60.25 -39.54 29.00
C PRO A 194 -60.55 -38.97 27.61
N GLN A 195 -61.67 -38.26 27.44
CA GLN A 195 -62.06 -37.66 26.15
C GLN A 195 -61.20 -36.45 25.77
N GLU A 196 -60.93 -35.54 26.70
CA GLU A 196 -60.10 -34.36 26.48
C GLU A 196 -58.63 -34.73 26.24
N ARG A 197 -58.16 -35.79 26.90
CA ARG A 197 -56.83 -36.34 26.72
C ARG A 197 -56.61 -36.84 25.30
N MET A 198 -57.51 -37.66 24.76
CA MET A 198 -57.40 -38.22 23.42
C MET A 198 -57.34 -37.12 22.33
N SER A 199 -58.18 -36.09 22.42
CA SER A 199 -58.18 -35.00 21.42
C SER A 199 -56.92 -34.12 21.51
N ARG A 200 -56.48 -33.82 22.74
CA ARG A 200 -55.28 -33.00 22.98
C ARG A 200 -53.98 -33.74 22.65
N GLU A 201 -53.92 -35.04 22.93
CA GLU A 201 -52.81 -35.93 22.56
C GLU A 201 -52.65 -35.98 21.04
N THR A 202 -53.74 -36.22 20.30
CA THR A 202 -53.72 -36.25 18.83
C THR A 202 -53.19 -34.94 18.24
N THR A 203 -53.64 -33.79 18.78
CA THR A 203 -53.22 -32.46 18.32
C THR A 203 -51.74 -32.20 18.63
N LEU A 204 -51.28 -32.55 19.83
CA LEU A 204 -49.88 -32.40 20.23
C LEU A 204 -48.96 -33.31 19.40
N GLN A 205 -49.41 -34.52 19.09
CA GLN A 205 -48.64 -35.49 18.30
C GLN A 205 -48.47 -35.03 16.86
N GLN A 206 -49.51 -34.45 16.24
CA GLN A 206 -49.40 -33.82 14.93
C GLN A 206 -48.43 -32.63 14.92
N LYS A 207 -48.53 -31.72 15.91
CA LYS A 207 -47.61 -30.58 16.04
C LYS A 207 -46.16 -31.04 16.24
N LYS A 208 -45.95 -32.02 17.10
CA LYS A 208 -44.63 -32.62 17.36
C LYS A 208 -44.05 -33.24 16.08
N ALA A 209 -44.80 -34.08 15.38
CA ALA A 209 -44.35 -34.73 14.16
C ALA A 209 -43.98 -33.70 13.06
N SER A 210 -44.80 -32.65 12.90
CA SER A 210 -44.50 -31.56 11.96
C SER A 210 -43.21 -30.82 12.33
N LEU A 211 -42.98 -30.54 13.60
CA LEU A 211 -41.80 -29.83 14.08
C LEU A 211 -40.55 -30.70 14.01
N GLU A 212 -40.64 -32.00 14.32
CA GLU A 212 -39.54 -32.96 14.19
C GLU A 212 -39.11 -33.12 12.73
N ALA A 213 -40.07 -33.22 11.80
CA ALA A 213 -39.78 -33.26 10.37
C ALA A 213 -39.08 -31.98 9.90
N TRP A 214 -39.51 -30.81 10.39
CA TRP A 214 -38.86 -29.54 10.11
C TRP A 214 -37.44 -29.48 10.68
N LEU A 215 -37.24 -29.84 11.96
CA LEU A 215 -35.92 -29.87 12.61
C LEU A 215 -34.96 -30.80 11.88
N HIS A 216 -35.41 -31.98 11.44
CA HIS A 216 -34.55 -32.90 10.69
C HIS A 216 -34.08 -32.29 9.36
N ARG A 217 -34.99 -31.65 8.61
CA ARG A 217 -34.66 -30.97 7.35
C ARG A 217 -33.76 -29.76 7.56
N GLU A 218 -34.02 -28.98 8.59
CA GLU A 218 -33.26 -27.76 8.88
C GLU A 218 -31.84 -28.10 9.36
N ALA A 219 -31.66 -29.17 10.13
CA ALA A 219 -30.34 -29.67 10.52
C ALA A 219 -29.49 -30.05 9.30
N GLN A 220 -30.08 -30.69 8.28
CA GLN A 220 -29.40 -30.99 7.02
C GLN A 220 -29.03 -29.70 6.26
N THR A 221 -29.92 -28.70 6.28
CA THR A 221 -29.69 -27.40 5.64
C THR A 221 -28.56 -26.62 6.31
N LEU A 222 -28.52 -26.59 7.65
CA LEU A 222 -27.42 -26.02 8.43
C LEU A 222 -26.09 -26.71 8.13
N GLN A 223 -26.10 -28.04 8.05
CA GLN A 223 -24.89 -28.79 7.72
C GLN A 223 -24.40 -28.47 6.30
N GLN A 224 -25.32 -28.33 5.33
CA GLN A 224 -24.98 -27.91 3.98
C GLN A 224 -24.36 -26.51 3.95
N TYR A 225 -24.97 -25.53 4.61
CA TYR A 225 -24.41 -24.16 4.69
C TYR A 225 -23.04 -24.12 5.37
N ARG A 226 -22.81 -24.95 6.39
CA ARG A 226 -21.51 -25.08 7.05
C ARG A 226 -20.42 -25.58 6.09
N VAL A 227 -20.73 -26.61 5.29
CA VAL A 227 -19.79 -27.15 4.30
C VAL A 227 -19.54 -26.15 3.17
N GLU A 228 -20.59 -25.56 2.61
CA GLU A 228 -20.47 -24.55 1.54
C GLU A 228 -19.62 -23.35 1.96
N LEU A 229 -19.83 -22.85 3.19
CA LEU A 229 -19.03 -21.76 3.75
C LEU A 229 -17.55 -22.17 3.93
N ALA A 230 -17.28 -23.38 4.41
CA ALA A 230 -15.92 -23.89 4.57
C ALA A 230 -15.21 -24.05 3.20
N GLU A 231 -15.89 -24.58 2.18
CA GLU A 231 -15.35 -24.68 0.82
C GLU A 231 -15.04 -23.31 0.21
N LYS A 232 -15.91 -22.32 0.45
CA LYS A 232 -15.66 -20.94 0.01
C LYS A 232 -14.45 -20.34 0.70
N HIS A 233 -14.31 -20.51 2.02
CA HIS A 233 -13.10 -20.12 2.72
C HIS A 233 -11.85 -20.81 2.16
N GLN A 234 -11.94 -22.09 1.82
CA GLN A 234 -10.81 -22.81 1.21
C GLN A 234 -10.36 -22.16 -0.10
N LYS A 235 -11.31 -21.85 -0.99
CA LYS A 235 -11.04 -21.13 -2.25
C LYS A 235 -10.47 -19.73 -2.00
N THR A 236 -11.02 -18.99 -1.05
CA THR A 236 -10.52 -17.66 -0.67
C THR A 236 -9.09 -17.73 -0.16
N LEU A 237 -8.76 -18.69 0.72
CA LEU A 237 -7.40 -18.86 1.24
C LEU A 237 -6.40 -19.29 0.16
N GLN A 238 -6.81 -20.10 -0.82
CA GLN A 238 -5.97 -20.43 -1.98
C GLN A 238 -5.62 -19.19 -2.80
N LEU A 239 -6.62 -18.35 -3.12
CA LEU A 239 -6.41 -17.08 -3.83
C LEU A 239 -5.51 -16.14 -3.01
N LEU A 240 -5.75 -16.06 -1.70
CA LEU A 240 -4.97 -15.25 -0.77
C LEU A 240 -3.51 -15.69 -0.70
N ARG A 241 -3.25 -17.00 -0.71
CA ARG A 241 -1.89 -17.56 -0.74
C ARG A 241 -1.18 -17.22 -2.04
N LYS A 242 -1.86 -17.35 -3.19
CA LYS A 242 -1.32 -16.96 -4.50
C LYS A 242 -0.96 -15.46 -4.54
N GLN A 243 -1.85 -14.62 -4.02
CA GLN A 243 -1.62 -13.18 -3.94
C GLN A 243 -0.46 -12.84 -3.00
N GLN A 244 -0.37 -13.52 -1.85
CA GLN A 244 0.74 -13.39 -0.91
C GLN A 244 2.07 -13.76 -1.56
N THR A 245 2.16 -14.89 -2.27
CA THR A 245 3.37 -15.28 -3.00
C THR A 245 3.75 -14.25 -4.05
N THR A 246 2.78 -13.72 -4.81
CA THR A 246 3.05 -12.66 -5.81
C THR A 246 3.65 -11.41 -5.15
N ILE A 247 3.13 -11.00 -3.99
CA ILE A 247 3.61 -9.78 -3.32
C ILE A 247 4.94 -10.02 -2.59
N LEU A 248 5.05 -11.10 -1.82
CA LEU A 248 6.21 -11.38 -0.97
C LEU A 248 7.39 -11.99 -1.73
N ASP A 249 7.12 -12.90 -2.68
CA ASP A 249 8.16 -13.65 -3.38
C ASP A 249 8.53 -13.02 -4.73
N ASP A 250 7.60 -12.33 -5.42
CA ASP A 250 7.96 -11.57 -6.62
C ASP A 250 8.27 -10.12 -6.30
N GLU A 251 7.27 -9.33 -5.90
CA GLU A 251 7.41 -7.87 -5.90
C GLU A 251 8.39 -7.38 -4.82
N LEU A 252 8.30 -7.93 -3.61
CA LEU A 252 9.22 -7.61 -2.53
C LEU A 252 10.65 -8.09 -2.85
N ILE A 253 10.83 -9.28 -3.44
CA ILE A 253 12.15 -9.77 -3.86
C ILE A 253 12.71 -8.94 -5.02
N GLN A 254 11.89 -8.59 -6.02
CA GLN A 254 12.29 -7.76 -7.16
C GLN A 254 12.62 -6.33 -6.71
N TRP A 255 11.86 -5.75 -5.78
CA TRP A 255 12.19 -4.48 -5.14
C TRP A 255 13.53 -4.58 -4.40
N LYS A 256 13.76 -5.65 -3.62
CA LYS A 256 15.06 -5.91 -2.97
C LYS A 256 16.21 -6.03 -3.99
N ARG A 257 16.02 -6.75 -5.10
CA ARG A 257 17.01 -6.89 -6.19
C ARG A 257 17.28 -5.55 -6.89
N ARG A 258 16.24 -4.76 -7.19
CA ARG A 258 16.34 -3.42 -7.78
C ARG A 258 17.06 -2.45 -6.86
N GLY A 259 16.74 -2.47 -5.57
CA GLY A 259 17.44 -1.72 -4.52
C GLY A 259 18.93 -2.08 -4.48
N ARG A 260 19.28 -3.37 -4.53
CA ARG A 260 20.68 -3.82 -4.63
C ARG A 260 21.40 -3.29 -5.88
N ARG A 261 20.80 -3.42 -7.06
CA ARG A 261 21.39 -2.95 -8.33
C ARG A 261 21.60 -1.43 -8.34
N ARG A 262 20.65 -0.67 -7.77
CA ARG A 262 20.76 0.79 -7.65
C ARG A 262 21.78 1.22 -6.60
N GLN A 263 21.93 0.48 -5.49
CA GLN A 263 23.00 0.74 -4.51
C GLN A 263 24.40 0.48 -5.10
N GLN A 264 24.54 -0.49 -6.01
CA GLN A 264 25.77 -0.73 -6.76
C GLN A 264 26.12 0.42 -7.72
N LEU A 265 25.10 1.14 -8.21
CA LEU A 265 25.23 2.33 -9.08
C LEU A 265 25.23 3.67 -8.32
N ALA A 266 24.86 3.70 -7.04
CA ALA A 266 24.78 4.91 -6.22
C ALA A 266 26.16 5.51 -5.87
N GLY A 267 27.26 4.80 -6.17
CA GLY A 267 28.58 5.42 -6.27
C GLY A 267 28.68 6.46 -7.41
N ASN A 268 27.77 6.41 -8.39
CA ASN A 268 27.77 7.23 -9.61
C ASN A 268 26.48 8.05 -9.83
N GLY A 269 25.68 8.33 -8.79
CA GLY A 269 24.56 9.29 -8.90
C GLY A 269 23.27 8.76 -9.56
N GLY A 270 22.92 7.48 -9.36
CA GLY A 270 21.64 6.93 -9.83
C GLY A 270 20.40 7.62 -9.20
N PRO A 271 19.24 7.57 -9.87
CA PRO A 271 18.03 8.30 -9.47
C PRO A 271 17.51 7.88 -8.08
N PRO A 272 16.84 8.80 -7.34
CA PRO A 272 16.39 8.57 -5.97
C PRO A 272 15.41 7.39 -5.85
N GLU A 273 15.37 6.80 -4.65
CA GLU A 273 14.53 5.66 -4.28
C GLU A 273 13.09 5.79 -4.79
N GLY A 274 12.55 4.72 -5.41
CA GLY A 274 11.09 4.60 -5.52
C GLY A 274 10.54 4.24 -4.15
N THR A 275 9.50 4.94 -3.69
CA THR A 275 8.99 4.81 -2.33
C THR A 275 8.44 3.40 -2.05
N LEU A 276 8.56 2.95 -0.80
CA LEU A 276 8.02 1.66 -0.32
C LEU A 276 6.49 1.66 -0.21
N ASP A 277 5.86 2.82 -0.36
CA ASP A 277 4.43 3.07 -0.10
C ASP A 277 3.50 2.08 -0.83
N VAL A 278 3.83 1.73 -2.08
CA VAL A 278 3.03 0.79 -2.87
C VAL A 278 3.07 -0.62 -2.26
N LEU A 279 4.27 -1.14 -1.96
CA LEU A 279 4.43 -2.45 -1.34
C LEU A 279 3.84 -2.50 0.06
N GLN A 280 4.00 -1.42 0.83
CA GLN A 280 3.39 -1.27 2.13
C GLN A 280 1.87 -1.37 2.02
N SER A 281 1.25 -0.60 1.12
CA SER A 281 -0.20 -0.64 0.92
C SER A 281 -0.71 -2.03 0.54
N TRP A 282 0.06 -2.80 -0.23
CA TRP A 282 -0.29 -4.18 -0.58
C TRP A 282 -0.18 -5.12 0.60
N CYS A 283 0.87 -5.02 1.41
CA CYS A 283 1.03 -5.80 2.62
C CYS A 283 -0.06 -5.49 3.66
N GLU A 284 -0.45 -4.22 3.81
CA GLU A 284 -1.53 -3.79 4.70
C GLU A 284 -2.87 -4.37 4.25
N LYS A 285 -3.21 -4.25 2.96
CA LYS A 285 -4.42 -4.87 2.39
C LYS A 285 -4.43 -6.38 2.54
N LEU A 286 -3.30 -7.05 2.31
CA LEU A 286 -3.17 -8.49 2.54
C LEU A 286 -3.46 -8.82 4.01
N ALA A 287 -2.80 -8.12 4.94
CA ALA A 287 -2.95 -8.37 6.37
C ALA A 287 -4.40 -8.19 6.84
N GLU A 288 -5.08 -7.15 6.35
CA GLU A 288 -6.48 -6.89 6.65
C GLU A 288 -7.39 -8.03 6.17
N ILE A 289 -7.25 -8.45 4.91
CA ILE A 289 -8.08 -9.52 4.32
C ILE A 289 -7.81 -10.87 5.00
N ILE A 290 -6.53 -11.19 5.28
CA ILE A 290 -6.15 -12.39 6.04
C ILE A 290 -6.81 -12.36 7.42
N TRP A 291 -6.78 -11.22 8.10
CA TRP A 291 -7.37 -11.08 9.42
C TRP A 291 -8.90 -11.23 9.41
N GLN A 292 -9.59 -10.61 8.45
CA GLN A 292 -11.03 -10.75 8.31
C GLN A 292 -11.44 -12.22 8.11
N ASN A 293 -10.76 -12.95 7.22
CA ASN A 293 -11.01 -14.38 7.02
C ASN A 293 -10.72 -15.21 8.28
N ARG A 294 -9.68 -14.86 9.06
CA ARG A 294 -9.36 -15.51 10.35
C ARG A 294 -10.49 -15.38 11.36
N GLN A 295 -11.09 -14.20 11.44
CA GLN A 295 -12.21 -13.93 12.34
C GLN A 295 -13.48 -14.67 11.90
N GLN A 296 -13.76 -14.71 10.60
CA GLN A 296 -14.89 -15.46 10.05
C GLN A 296 -14.79 -16.95 10.36
N ILE A 297 -13.62 -17.57 10.12
CA ILE A 297 -13.39 -19.00 10.41
C ILE A 297 -13.57 -19.28 11.91
N ARG A 298 -13.05 -18.43 12.81
CA ARG A 298 -13.26 -18.61 14.27
C ARG A 298 -14.72 -18.51 14.68
N ARG A 299 -15.48 -17.58 14.07
CA ARG A 299 -16.91 -17.47 14.32
C ARG A 299 -17.65 -18.70 13.82
N ALA A 300 -17.28 -19.25 12.66
CA ALA A 300 -17.84 -20.50 12.15
C ALA A 300 -17.55 -21.67 13.09
N GLU A 301 -16.33 -21.78 13.63
CA GLU A 301 -15.99 -22.77 14.67
C GLU A 301 -16.83 -22.61 15.92
N HIS A 302 -17.01 -21.39 16.40
CA HIS A 302 -17.83 -21.12 17.58
C HIS A 302 -19.29 -21.55 17.36
N LEU A 303 -19.86 -21.27 16.18
CA LEU A 303 -21.20 -21.73 15.83
C LEU A 303 -21.28 -23.27 15.80
N CYS A 304 -20.25 -23.96 15.28
CA CYS A 304 -20.20 -25.41 15.29
C CYS A 304 -20.12 -26.00 16.71
N GLN A 305 -19.39 -25.36 17.62
CA GLN A 305 -19.30 -25.77 19.03
C GLN A 305 -20.61 -25.55 19.79
N GLN A 306 -21.34 -24.46 19.50
CA GLN A 306 -22.64 -24.18 20.12
C GLN A 306 -23.72 -25.20 19.74
N LEU A 307 -23.68 -25.69 18.50
CA LEU A 307 -24.61 -26.70 17.99
C LEU A 307 -23.81 -27.78 17.23
N PRO A 308 -23.35 -28.83 17.93
CA PRO A 308 -22.58 -29.89 17.31
C PRO A 308 -23.50 -30.75 16.43
N ILE A 309 -23.24 -30.72 15.13
CA ILE A 309 -23.90 -31.55 14.12
C ILE A 309 -22.79 -32.39 13.49
N PRO A 310 -22.83 -33.73 13.61
CA PRO A 310 -21.79 -34.59 13.06
C PRO A 310 -21.63 -34.39 11.55
N GLY A 311 -20.40 -34.19 11.09
CA GLY A 311 -20.10 -34.05 9.67
C GLY A 311 -18.66 -33.59 9.41
N PRO A 312 -18.28 -33.41 8.13
CA PRO A 312 -16.89 -33.15 7.75
C PRO A 312 -16.39 -31.75 8.13
N VAL A 313 -17.28 -30.85 8.58
CA VAL A 313 -16.95 -29.44 8.81
C VAL A 313 -15.87 -29.25 9.89
N GLU A 314 -15.79 -30.12 10.89
CA GLU A 314 -14.79 -30.02 11.96
C GLU A 314 -13.36 -30.18 11.41
N GLU A 315 -13.15 -31.19 10.55
CA GLU A 315 -11.86 -31.42 9.89
C GLU A 315 -11.53 -30.28 8.92
N MET A 316 -12.52 -29.82 8.14
CA MET A 316 -12.34 -28.70 7.22
C MET A 316 -11.95 -27.41 7.94
N LEU A 317 -12.62 -27.07 9.05
CA LEU A 317 -12.29 -25.87 9.83
C LEU A 317 -10.90 -25.96 10.45
N ALA A 318 -10.50 -27.15 10.92
CA ALA A 318 -9.14 -27.38 11.42
C ALA A 318 -8.07 -27.15 10.33
N GLU A 319 -8.28 -27.68 9.12
CA GLU A 319 -7.40 -27.47 7.97
C GLU A 319 -7.32 -25.99 7.56
N LEU A 320 -8.47 -25.30 7.51
CA LEU A 320 -8.55 -23.87 7.23
C LEU A 320 -7.78 -23.05 8.27
N ASN A 321 -7.90 -23.41 9.55
CA ASN A 321 -7.19 -22.76 10.65
C ASN A 321 -5.68 -22.97 10.60
N GLY A 322 -5.21 -24.16 10.21
CA GLY A 322 -3.80 -24.43 9.95
C GLY A 322 -3.29 -23.55 8.81
N THR A 323 -3.97 -23.62 7.66
CA THR A 323 -3.61 -22.89 6.44
C THR A 323 -3.52 -21.38 6.67
N ILE A 324 -4.52 -20.78 7.33
CA ILE A 324 -4.51 -19.34 7.58
C ILE A 324 -3.44 -18.94 8.61
N THR A 325 -3.11 -19.80 9.56
CA THR A 325 -2.01 -19.56 10.52
C THR A 325 -0.66 -19.59 9.81
N ASP A 326 -0.48 -20.47 8.83
CA ASP A 326 0.72 -20.52 7.98
C ASP A 326 0.84 -19.28 7.08
N ILE A 327 -0.28 -18.81 6.52
CA ILE A 327 -0.33 -17.56 5.76
C ILE A 327 0.09 -16.38 6.64
N ILE A 328 -0.42 -16.28 7.87
CA ILE A 328 -0.03 -15.23 8.83
C ILE A 328 1.46 -15.36 9.20
N SER A 329 1.93 -16.56 9.49
CA SER A 329 3.32 -16.79 9.91
C SER A 329 4.33 -16.44 8.82
N ALA A 330 4.00 -16.76 7.56
CA ALA A 330 4.78 -16.38 6.38
C ALA A 330 4.85 -14.85 6.18
N LEU A 331 3.84 -14.12 6.64
CA LEU A 331 3.83 -12.66 6.63
C LEU A 331 4.69 -12.05 7.77
N VAL A 332 4.96 -12.79 8.86
CA VAL A 332 5.54 -12.24 10.12
C VAL A 332 6.96 -12.72 10.46
N THR A 333 7.40 -13.93 10.06
CA THR A 333 8.64 -14.54 10.59
C THR A 333 9.85 -14.54 9.64
N SER A 334 11.03 -14.22 10.21
CA SER A 334 12.29 -14.08 9.49
C SER A 334 13.50 -14.18 10.48
N GLU A 335 14.52 -15.01 10.19
CA GLU A 335 15.63 -15.45 11.11
C GLU A 335 16.75 -14.42 11.37
N SER A 336 17.54 -14.56 12.47
CA SER A 336 18.58 -13.60 12.93
C SER A 336 20.05 -14.10 12.85
N SER A 337 20.99 -13.21 12.51
CA SER A 337 22.40 -13.53 12.18
C SER A 337 23.47 -13.04 13.19
N GLY A 338 23.08 -12.48 14.35
CA GLY A 338 24.02 -11.94 15.34
C GLY A 338 23.39 -11.56 16.70
N GLU A 339 24.23 -11.17 17.67
CA GLU A 339 23.87 -10.79 19.05
C GLU A 339 24.26 -9.32 19.32
N ILE A 340 23.33 -8.51 19.82
CA ILE A 340 23.49 -7.07 20.11
C ILE A 340 23.24 -6.84 21.61
N LEU A 341 24.10 -6.08 22.28
CA LEU A 341 23.95 -5.58 23.65
C LEU A 341 23.10 -4.32 23.69
N ASN A 342 22.41 -4.11 24.82
CA ASN A 342 21.52 -2.96 25.07
C ASN A 342 20.43 -2.81 23.99
N ASN A 343 19.90 -3.95 23.53
CA ASN A 343 18.98 -4.09 22.40
C ASN A 343 17.49 -4.03 22.77
N CYS A 344 17.14 -3.69 24.01
CA CYS A 344 15.76 -3.55 24.49
C CYS A 344 15.47 -2.11 24.91
N CYS A 345 14.28 -1.60 24.57
CA CYS A 345 13.80 -0.26 24.94
C CYS A 345 12.26 -0.30 25.07
N VAL A 346 11.71 0.52 25.98
CA VAL A 346 10.26 0.68 26.14
C VAL A 346 9.76 1.74 25.15
N MET A 347 8.63 1.50 24.50
CA MET A 347 7.99 2.50 23.63
C MET A 347 7.25 3.55 24.47
N GLU A 348 7.45 4.82 24.13
CA GLU A 348 6.86 5.99 24.81
C GLU A 348 5.82 6.66 23.90
N TYR A 349 4.65 6.97 24.46
CA TYR A 349 3.56 7.65 23.75
C TYR A 349 3.61 9.16 23.96
N HIS A 350 3.74 9.90 22.87
CA HIS A 350 3.73 11.36 22.84
C HIS A 350 2.33 11.87 22.53
N GLN A 351 1.62 12.33 23.57
CA GLN A 351 0.23 12.79 23.48
C GLN A 351 0.03 13.98 22.52
N ALA A 352 0.99 14.92 22.47
CA ALA A 352 0.88 16.12 21.63
C ALA A 352 0.97 15.82 20.12
N THR A 353 1.65 14.74 19.75
CA THR A 353 1.93 14.37 18.36
C THR A 353 1.28 13.04 17.95
N GLY A 354 0.53 12.40 18.87
CA GLY A 354 -0.13 11.12 18.66
C GLY A 354 0.80 9.96 18.33
N THR A 355 2.09 10.06 18.66
CA THR A 355 3.14 9.15 18.17
C THR A 355 3.65 8.22 19.27
N LEU A 356 3.84 6.94 18.93
CA LEU A 356 4.42 5.93 19.81
C LEU A 356 5.83 5.58 19.31
N SER A 357 6.88 5.87 20.09
CA SER A 357 8.28 5.73 19.65
C SER A 357 9.21 5.15 20.71
N ALA A 358 10.26 4.43 20.30
CA ALA A 358 11.32 3.93 21.17
C ALA A 358 12.69 4.47 20.73
N HIS A 359 13.56 4.79 21.69
CA HIS A 359 14.86 5.40 21.43
C HIS A 359 16.03 4.54 21.93
N PHE A 360 16.80 4.00 20.99
CA PHE A 360 17.97 3.17 21.27
C PHE A 360 19.26 3.99 21.14
N ARG A 361 19.85 4.41 22.28
CA ARG A 361 21.05 5.29 22.30
C ARG A 361 22.37 4.54 22.49
N ASN A 362 22.34 3.37 23.13
CA ASN A 362 23.53 2.68 23.64
C ASN A 362 23.72 1.24 23.10
N MET A 363 23.15 0.91 21.93
CA MET A 363 23.28 -0.42 21.34
C MET A 363 24.73 -0.71 20.89
N SER A 364 25.19 -1.94 21.09
CA SER A 364 26.53 -2.38 20.66
C SER A 364 26.52 -3.82 20.13
N LEU A 365 27.23 -4.11 19.04
CA LEU A 365 27.31 -5.46 18.48
C LEU A 365 28.28 -6.33 19.29
N LYS A 366 27.82 -7.48 19.78
CA LYS A 366 28.62 -8.40 20.62
C LYS A 366 29.20 -9.57 19.83
N ARG A 367 28.37 -10.24 19.02
CA ARG A 367 28.76 -11.41 18.21
C ARG A 367 28.01 -11.42 16.89
N ILE A 368 28.63 -12.00 15.87
CA ILE A 368 28.03 -12.14 14.55
C ILE A 368 28.38 -13.51 13.98
N LYS A 369 27.38 -14.23 13.45
CA LYS A 369 27.60 -15.52 12.78
C LYS A 369 27.78 -15.25 11.28
N ARG A 370 28.86 -15.79 10.71
CA ARG A 370 29.25 -15.60 9.31
C ARG A 370 29.30 -16.94 8.60
N SER A 371 29.12 -16.93 7.29
CA SER A 371 29.21 -18.13 6.44
C SER A 371 30.65 -18.62 6.31
N ASP A 372 30.85 -19.93 6.17
CA ASP A 372 32.17 -20.51 5.88
C ASP A 372 32.58 -20.25 4.42
N ARG A 373 33.86 -19.92 4.24
CA ARG A 373 34.43 -19.35 3.00
C ARG A 373 34.30 -20.27 1.79
N ARG A 374 33.89 -19.72 0.64
CA ARG A 374 34.29 -20.19 -0.70
C ARG A 374 34.65 -18.99 -1.58
N GLY A 375 35.92 -18.87 -1.97
CA GLY A 375 36.39 -17.86 -2.93
C GLY A 375 37.04 -16.60 -2.32
N ALA A 376 37.29 -15.61 -3.19
CA ALA A 376 38.11 -14.42 -2.95
C ALA A 376 37.34 -13.20 -2.39
N GLU A 377 36.19 -13.40 -1.74
CA GLU A 377 35.43 -12.31 -1.13
C GLU A 377 36.05 -11.92 0.23
N SER A 378 36.24 -10.62 0.44
CA SER A 378 36.83 -10.10 1.68
C SER A 378 35.77 -9.92 2.78
N VAL A 379 36.18 -10.08 4.04
CA VAL A 379 35.32 -10.01 5.25
C VAL A 379 34.48 -8.73 5.35
N THR A 380 34.83 -7.68 4.62
CA THR A 380 34.13 -6.39 4.57
C THR A 380 32.90 -6.36 3.66
N GLU A 381 32.59 -7.44 2.95
CA GLU A 381 31.53 -7.49 1.94
C GLU A 381 30.21 -8.09 2.45
N GLU A 382 30.22 -8.80 3.59
CA GLU A 382 29.01 -9.34 4.22
C GLU A 382 28.18 -8.23 4.87
N LYS A 383 26.94 -8.03 4.38
CA LYS A 383 26.00 -7.03 4.90
C LYS A 383 25.04 -7.64 5.90
N PHE A 384 24.96 -7.02 7.07
CA PHE A 384 24.02 -7.37 8.14
C PHE A 384 23.07 -6.21 8.40
N THR A 385 21.88 -6.50 8.92
CA THR A 385 20.88 -5.49 9.28
C THR A 385 20.37 -5.76 10.69
N ILE A 386 19.98 -4.69 11.38
CA ILE A 386 19.43 -4.76 12.73
C ILE A 386 17.93 -4.92 12.61
N LEU A 387 17.42 -5.99 13.21
CA LEU A 387 15.99 -6.26 13.36
C LEU A 387 15.56 -5.76 14.75
N PHE A 388 14.64 -4.82 14.76
CA PHE A 388 13.91 -4.38 15.94
C PHE A 388 12.69 -5.27 16.10
N GLU A 389 12.39 -5.63 17.34
CA GLU A 389 11.22 -6.40 17.69
C GLU A 389 10.51 -5.71 18.86
N SER A 390 9.19 -5.60 18.80
CA SER A 390 8.36 -5.06 19.87
C SER A 390 7.21 -6.02 20.15
N GLN A 391 6.96 -6.29 21.43
CA GLN A 391 5.83 -7.09 21.86
C GLN A 391 4.81 -6.20 22.56
N PHE A 392 3.56 -6.22 22.13
CA PHE A 392 2.49 -5.48 22.81
C PHE A 392 1.19 -6.27 22.86
N SER A 393 0.41 -6.03 23.91
CA SER A 393 -0.89 -6.68 24.09
C SER A 393 -2.03 -5.71 23.77
N VAL A 394 -3.05 -6.19 23.07
CA VAL A 394 -4.26 -5.41 22.74
C VAL A 394 -5.48 -6.11 23.32
N GLY A 395 -6.43 -5.34 23.85
CA GLY A 395 -7.67 -5.88 24.40
C GLY A 395 -7.49 -6.61 25.74
N GLY A 396 -6.76 -6.03 26.70
CA GLY A 396 -6.69 -6.57 28.06
C GLY A 396 -5.93 -7.90 28.21
N ASN A 397 -4.82 -8.07 27.46
CA ASN A 397 -3.98 -9.28 27.41
C ASN A 397 -4.57 -10.50 26.67
N GLU A 398 -5.70 -10.37 25.96
CA GLU A 398 -6.24 -11.47 25.15
C GLU A 398 -5.39 -11.80 23.91
N LEU A 399 -4.65 -10.83 23.37
CA LEU A 399 -3.77 -10.99 22.22
C LEU A 399 -2.41 -10.37 22.49
N VAL A 400 -1.35 -11.12 22.19
CA VAL A 400 0.05 -10.71 22.32
C VAL A 400 0.66 -10.65 20.93
N PHE A 401 1.00 -9.45 20.46
CA PHE A 401 1.59 -9.20 19.15
C PHE A 401 3.10 -9.06 19.25
N GLN A 402 3.82 -9.52 18.23
CA GLN A 402 5.27 -9.38 18.09
C GLN A 402 5.54 -8.72 16.73
N VAL A 403 5.89 -7.43 16.74
CA VAL A 403 6.16 -6.61 15.55
C VAL A 403 7.65 -6.54 15.30
N LYS A 404 8.08 -6.86 14.07
CA LYS A 404 9.49 -6.82 13.65
C LYS A 404 9.72 -5.73 12.60
N GLY A 405 10.82 -4.97 12.70
CA GLY A 405 11.17 -3.85 11.81
C GLY A 405 12.69 -3.73 11.57
N GLY A 406 13.16 -3.51 10.34
CA GLY A 406 14.59 -3.32 10.02
C GLY A 406 14.97 -1.87 9.68
N ASN A 407 16.26 -1.53 9.66
CA ASN A 407 16.72 -0.17 9.33
C ASN A 407 17.08 0.00 7.84
N PRO A 408 16.44 0.91 7.07
CA PRO A 408 16.85 1.23 5.70
C PRO A 408 17.98 2.28 5.60
N LYS A 409 18.34 3.00 6.68
CA LYS A 409 19.37 4.07 6.65
C LYS A 409 20.60 3.71 7.49
N ALA A 410 21.54 3.00 6.87
CA ALA A 410 22.94 2.99 7.30
C ALA A 410 23.79 3.69 6.24
N GLN A 411 23.63 5.01 6.10
CA GLN A 411 24.67 5.82 5.47
C GLN A 411 25.86 5.89 6.43
N ARG A 412 27.08 5.71 5.90
CA ARG A 412 28.34 5.87 6.62
C ARG A 412 28.33 7.19 7.39
N GLN A 413 28.11 7.15 8.69
CA GLN A 413 28.63 8.18 9.59
C GLN A 413 29.98 7.70 10.08
N LYS A 414 31.03 8.37 9.62
CA LYS A 414 32.25 8.52 10.41
C LYS A 414 31.80 9.00 11.80
N VAL A 415 32.31 8.34 12.83
CA VAL A 415 32.10 8.71 14.23
C VAL A 415 32.53 10.17 14.41
N GLU A 416 31.57 11.08 14.38
CA GLU A 416 31.74 12.43 14.91
C GLU A 416 30.41 12.93 15.46
N LYS A 417 30.47 13.38 16.70
CA LYS A 417 29.35 13.82 17.54
C LYS A 417 28.43 14.78 16.78
N LYS A 418 27.17 14.40 16.54
CA LYS A 418 25.97 15.26 16.68
C LYS A 418 24.69 14.46 16.44
N ASN A 419 23.71 14.73 17.30
CA ASN A 419 22.39 14.10 17.41
C ASN A 419 21.64 13.94 16.07
N PRO A 420 21.14 12.73 15.76
CA PRO A 420 19.98 12.55 14.92
C PRO A 420 18.76 12.11 15.75
N THR A 421 17.67 12.87 15.65
CA THR A 421 16.33 12.46 16.09
C THR A 421 15.78 11.45 15.08
N LEU A 422 15.41 10.25 15.52
CA LEU A 422 14.75 9.24 14.69
C LEU A 422 13.24 9.26 14.94
N ILE A 423 12.46 9.40 13.86
CA ILE A 423 11.00 9.23 13.84
C ILE A 423 10.73 7.84 13.24
N LEU A 424 10.12 6.96 14.01
CA LEU A 424 9.63 5.65 13.58
C LEU A 424 8.14 5.79 13.24
N ILE A 425 7.81 5.63 11.95
CA ILE A 425 6.43 5.41 11.49
C ILE A 425 6.29 3.90 11.28
N GLY A 426 5.21 3.33 11.80
CA GLY A 426 5.10 1.93 12.16
C GLY A 426 5.15 0.90 11.02
N GLY A 427 5.36 -0.35 11.45
CA GLY A 427 4.69 -1.53 10.89
C GLY A 427 5.43 -2.32 9.80
N LEU A 428 5.88 -3.51 10.20
CA LEU A 428 6.23 -4.68 9.38
C LEU A 428 7.53 -4.63 8.57
N MET A 429 8.49 -5.51 8.92
CA MET A 429 9.62 -5.83 8.05
C MET A 429 10.02 -7.31 8.16
N ILE A 430 9.99 -7.99 7.02
CA ILE A 430 10.34 -9.42 6.80
C ILE A 430 11.75 -9.54 6.23
N LEU A 431 12.63 -10.32 6.86
CA LEU A 431 13.96 -10.70 6.37
C LEU A 431 14.42 -12.13 6.75
N LYS A 432 14.25 -13.11 5.86
CA LYS A 432 14.95 -14.40 6.00
C LYS A 432 16.44 -14.28 5.58
N PRO A 433 17.34 -15.10 6.15
CA PRO A 433 18.76 -15.10 5.86
C PRO A 433 19.07 -15.70 4.48
N VAL A 434 20.13 -15.15 3.87
CA VAL A 434 20.78 -15.68 2.67
C VAL A 434 21.79 -16.73 3.12
N SER A 435 21.37 -17.97 3.24
CA SER A 435 22.28 -19.13 3.26
C SER A 435 21.49 -20.44 3.23
N GLN A 436 21.13 -20.89 2.04
CA GLN A 436 20.97 -22.30 1.62
C GLN A 436 20.21 -22.29 0.29
N PHE A 437 20.94 -22.38 -0.82
CA PHE A 437 20.54 -23.05 -2.07
C PHE A 437 21.75 -23.00 -3.02
N LEU A 438 22.71 -23.89 -2.75
CA LEU A 438 23.60 -24.48 -3.75
C LEU A 438 23.68 -25.97 -3.43
N GLU A 439 22.81 -26.71 -4.11
CA GLU A 439 22.83 -28.12 -4.52
C GLU A 439 21.41 -28.35 -5.10
N ALA A 440 21.18 -28.50 -6.39
CA ALA A 440 22.02 -28.94 -7.50
C ALA A 440 22.32 -27.86 -8.55
#